data_AF-S2F062-F1
#
_entry.id   AF-S2F062-F1
#
_cell.length_a   1.000
_cell.length_b   1.000
_cell.length_c   1.000
_cell.angle_alpha   90.00
_cell.angle_beta   90.00
_cell.angle_gamma   90.00
#
_symmetry.space_group_name_H-M   'P 1'
#
loop_
_entity.id
_entity.type
_entity.pdbx_description
1 polymer ?
#
loop_
_entity_poly.entity_id
_entity_poly.type
_entity_poly.pdbx_seq_one_letter_code
_entity_poly.pdbx_strand_id
1 'polypeptide(L)'
;MDVESGLVHSVVGTAANVADVTQVDKLLHGEENMVGADVGYTGVEKRPEHGGRQVIWQVAARRSTYKKLDKRSALYKAKRKIEKAKAQVHAKVEHPFRVIKRQFGYVKTRFRGLAKNTAQLVTLFGKRSINPIYPVQAVWF
;
A
#
# COMPACT_ATOMS: atom_id res chain seq x y z
N MET A 1 -0.49 6.17 0.95
CA MET A 1 0.33 7.13 0.17
C MET A 1 -0.46 7.57 -1.02
N ASP A 2 -0.51 8.87 -1.26
CA ASP A 2 -1.20 9.41 -2.40
C ASP A 2 -0.37 9.23 -3.70
N VAL A 3 -0.96 8.66 -4.75
CA VAL A 3 -0.23 8.30 -5.99
C VAL A 3 0.10 9.53 -6.83
N GLU A 4 -0.69 10.59 -6.70
CA GLU A 4 -0.52 11.84 -7.46
C GLU A 4 0.59 12.71 -6.85
N SER A 5 0.49 13.02 -5.56
CA SER A 5 1.47 13.81 -4.82
C SER A 5 2.72 13.02 -4.41
N GLY A 6 2.60 11.70 -4.30
CA GLY A 6 3.67 10.85 -3.76
C GLY A 6 3.88 10.99 -2.25
N LEU A 7 2.90 11.54 -1.52
CA LEU A 7 3.01 11.83 -0.09
C LEU A 7 2.40 10.74 0.78
N VAL A 8 3.05 10.49 1.92
CA VAL A 8 2.55 9.55 2.93
C VAL A 8 1.71 10.34 3.94
N HIS A 9 0.39 10.12 3.93
CA HIS A 9 -0.58 10.81 4.78
C HIS A 9 -0.84 10.07 6.11
N SER A 10 -0.66 8.75 6.15
CA SER A 10 -0.89 7.92 7.34
C SER A 10 0.23 6.89 7.50
N VAL A 11 0.66 6.69 8.74
CA VAL A 11 1.63 5.64 9.12
C VAL A 11 1.10 4.95 10.37
N VAL A 12 0.88 3.64 10.29
CA VAL A 12 0.42 2.82 11.42
C VAL A 12 1.51 1.81 11.77
N GLY A 13 2.02 1.83 13.00
CA GLY A 13 2.93 0.80 13.48
C GLY A 13 2.16 -0.28 14.24
N THR A 14 2.32 -1.54 13.83
CA THR A 14 1.68 -2.70 14.47
C THR A 14 2.69 -3.68 15.07
N ALA A 15 2.20 -4.53 15.96
CA ALA A 15 2.95 -5.72 16.38
C ALA A 15 2.98 -6.75 15.24
N ALA A 16 4.04 -7.56 15.18
CA ALA A 16 4.28 -8.49 14.09
C ALA A 16 3.22 -9.61 13.95
N ASN A 17 2.40 -9.84 14.98
CA ASN A 17 1.31 -10.82 14.96
C ASN A 17 0.01 -10.26 14.39
N VAL A 18 -0.08 -8.95 14.13
CA VAL A 18 -1.26 -8.30 13.56
C VAL A 18 -1.15 -8.34 12.05
N ALA A 19 -2.15 -8.91 11.38
CA ALA A 19 -2.16 -8.97 9.92
C ALA A 19 -2.43 -7.59 9.30
N ASP A 20 -1.64 -7.19 8.31
CA ASP A 20 -1.72 -5.84 7.72
C ASP A 20 -3.08 -5.53 7.09
N VAL A 21 -3.75 -6.56 6.55
CA VAL A 21 -5.12 -6.45 6.00
C VAL A 21 -6.16 -5.93 7.01
N THR A 22 -5.89 -6.03 8.31
CA THR A 22 -6.76 -5.53 9.39
C THR A 22 -6.52 -4.05 9.72
N GLN A 23 -5.47 -3.44 9.15
CA GLN A 23 -5.10 -2.06 9.44
C GLN A 23 -5.50 -1.10 8.32
N VAL A 24 -6.03 -1.63 7.22
CA VAL A 24 -6.43 -0.85 6.05
C VAL A 24 -7.47 0.21 6.41
N ASP A 25 -8.39 -0.11 7.32
CA ASP A 25 -9.39 0.83 7.83
C ASP A 25 -8.77 2.13 8.37
N LYS A 26 -7.68 2.01 9.12
CA LYS A 26 -6.96 3.13 9.76
C LYS A 26 -6.11 3.95 8.79
N LEU A 27 -5.90 3.44 7.59
CA LEU A 27 -5.08 4.08 6.57
C LEU A 27 -5.92 4.92 5.60
N LEU A 28 -7.22 4.65 5.53
CA LEU A 28 -8.18 5.32 4.68
C LEU A 28 -8.93 6.41 5.45
N HIS A 29 -9.21 7.53 4.80
CA HIS A 29 -9.86 8.71 5.39
C HIS A 29 -11.29 8.94 4.88
N GLY A 30 -11.75 8.14 3.92
CA GLY A 30 -13.12 8.15 3.41
C GLY A 30 -13.32 8.96 2.13
N GLU A 31 -12.31 9.70 1.68
CA GLU A 31 -12.33 10.51 0.45
C GLU A 31 -11.76 9.74 -0.76
N GLU A 32 -11.32 8.49 -0.56
CA GLU A 32 -10.63 7.72 -1.58
C GLU A 32 -11.61 7.05 -2.56
N ASN A 33 -11.44 7.29 -3.86
CA ASN A 33 -12.25 6.60 -4.88
C ASN A 33 -11.66 5.24 -5.31
N MET A 34 -10.35 5.05 -5.15
CA MET A 34 -9.64 3.83 -5.54
C MET A 34 -8.53 3.52 -4.54
N VAL A 35 -8.42 2.24 -4.16
CA VAL A 35 -7.36 1.73 -3.29
C VAL A 35 -6.61 0.60 -3.98
N GLY A 36 -5.31 0.80 -4.17
CA GLY A 36 -4.39 -0.25 -4.63
C GLY A 36 -3.74 -0.97 -3.46
N ALA A 37 -3.65 -2.30 -3.53
CA ALA A 37 -3.02 -3.14 -2.50
C ALA A 37 -2.34 -4.40 -3.10
N ASP A 38 -1.35 -4.97 -2.39
CA ASP A 38 -0.64 -6.14 -2.89
C ASP A 38 -1.50 -7.40 -2.76
N VAL A 39 -0.93 -8.50 -3.25
CA VAL A 39 -1.54 -9.83 -3.19
C VAL A 39 -1.81 -10.34 -1.77
N GLY A 40 -1.11 -9.82 -0.75
CA GLY A 40 -1.32 -10.10 0.67
C GLY A 40 -2.63 -9.50 1.21
N TYR A 41 -3.16 -8.45 0.59
CA TYR A 41 -4.45 -7.84 0.94
C TYR A 41 -5.64 -8.48 0.19
N THR A 42 -5.47 -9.69 -0.34
CA THR A 42 -6.57 -10.42 -0.98
C THR A 42 -7.74 -10.58 -0.01
N GLY A 43 -8.94 -10.13 -0.41
CA GLY A 43 -10.16 -10.23 0.40
C GLY A 43 -10.36 -9.06 1.37
N VAL A 44 -9.55 -8.01 1.29
CA VAL A 44 -9.76 -6.76 2.02
C VAL A 44 -11.16 -6.21 1.76
N GLU A 45 -11.65 -6.27 0.51
CA GLU A 45 -12.95 -5.73 0.13
C GLU A 45 -14.14 -6.41 0.83
N LYS A 46 -13.94 -7.62 1.36
CA LYS A 46 -14.98 -8.43 2.01
C LYS A 46 -15.04 -8.24 3.52
N ARG A 47 -14.16 -7.43 4.10
CA ARG A 47 -14.12 -7.20 5.54
C ARG A 47 -15.30 -6.34 5.99
N PRO A 48 -15.85 -6.58 7.19
CA PRO A 48 -16.98 -5.81 7.71
C PRO A 48 -16.65 -4.33 7.86
N GLU A 49 -15.40 -4.00 8.19
CA GLU A 49 -14.83 -2.64 8.27
C GLU A 49 -15.01 -1.84 6.96
N HIS A 50 -15.26 -2.50 5.83
CA HIS A 50 -15.38 -1.86 4.51
C HIS A 50 -16.76 -2.05 3.86
N GLY A 51 -17.72 -2.67 4.56
CA GLY A 51 -19.03 -3.05 4.01
C GLY A 51 -19.93 -1.91 3.53
N GLY A 52 -19.58 -0.64 3.79
CA GLY A 52 -20.29 0.55 3.30
C GLY A 52 -19.43 1.53 2.51
N ARG A 53 -18.18 1.18 2.20
CA ARG A 53 -17.24 2.09 1.54
C ARG A 53 -17.40 2.01 0.02
N GLN A 54 -17.62 3.16 -0.62
CA GLN A 54 -17.72 3.26 -2.08
C GLN A 54 -16.32 3.40 -2.71
N VAL A 55 -15.51 2.35 -2.61
CA VAL A 55 -14.11 2.34 -3.05
C VAL A 55 -13.86 1.24 -4.06
N ILE A 56 -13.14 1.56 -5.13
CA ILE A 56 -12.66 0.55 -6.09
C ILE A 56 -11.38 -0.09 -5.57
N TRP A 57 -11.45 -1.37 -5.22
CA TRP A 57 -10.30 -2.15 -4.78
C TRP A 57 -9.51 -2.73 -5.96
N GLN A 58 -8.24 -2.34 -6.08
CA GLN A 58 -7.29 -2.83 -7.07
C GLN A 58 -6.21 -3.67 -6.41
N VAL A 59 -6.59 -4.88 -6.01
CA VAL A 59 -5.65 -5.86 -5.44
C VAL A 59 -4.82 -6.50 -6.56
N ALA A 60 -3.51 -6.64 -6.36
CA ALA A 60 -2.62 -7.30 -7.31
C ALA A 60 -2.95 -8.79 -7.45
N ALA A 61 -3.03 -9.28 -8.68
CA ALA A 61 -3.39 -10.67 -8.93
C ALA A 61 -2.19 -11.60 -8.70
N ARG A 62 -2.44 -12.78 -8.10
CA ARG A 62 -1.44 -13.86 -8.06
C ARG A 62 -1.06 -14.26 -9.48
N ARG A 63 0.26 -14.39 -9.74
CA ARG A 63 0.78 -14.85 -11.03
C ARG A 63 0.18 -16.20 -11.47
N SER A 64 -0.11 -17.09 -10.53
CA SER A 64 -0.72 -18.40 -10.79
C SER A 64 -2.14 -18.30 -11.37
N THR A 65 -2.88 -17.24 -11.07
CA THR A 65 -4.29 -17.07 -11.47
C THR A 65 -4.44 -16.91 -12.98
N TYR A 66 -3.53 -16.17 -13.63
CA TYR A 66 -3.58 -15.95 -15.08
C TYR A 66 -2.53 -16.76 -15.86
N LYS A 67 -1.65 -17.52 -15.18
CA LYS A 67 -0.75 -18.49 -15.83
C LYS A 67 -1.52 -19.65 -16.49
N LYS A 68 -2.76 -19.90 -16.05
CA LYS A 68 -3.67 -20.90 -16.64
C LYS A 68 -4.25 -20.47 -18.00
N LEU A 69 -4.13 -19.18 -18.35
CA LEU A 69 -4.54 -18.67 -19.66
C LEU A 69 -3.44 -18.91 -20.69
N ASP A 70 -3.83 -19.22 -21.92
CA ASP A 70 -2.88 -19.32 -23.02
C ASP A 70 -2.17 -17.97 -23.24
N LYS A 71 -0.84 -18.01 -23.38
CA LYS A 71 0.01 -16.82 -23.54
C LYS A 71 -0.29 -16.04 -24.82
N ARG A 72 -0.82 -16.71 -25.86
CA ARG A 72 -1.18 -16.07 -27.13
C ARG A 72 -2.55 -15.38 -27.07
N SER A 73 -3.40 -15.76 -26.11
CA SER A 73 -4.72 -15.17 -25.89
C SER A 73 -4.65 -13.66 -25.64
N ALA A 74 -5.58 -12.92 -26.27
CA ALA A 74 -5.75 -11.49 -26.03
C ALA A 74 -6.04 -11.17 -24.56
N LEU A 75 -6.78 -12.05 -23.86
CA LEU A 75 -7.10 -11.91 -22.44
C LEU A 75 -5.85 -11.98 -21.56
N TYR A 76 -4.90 -12.87 -21.87
CA TYR A 76 -3.64 -12.96 -21.14
C TYR A 76 -2.81 -11.67 -21.30
N LYS A 77 -2.72 -11.16 -22.54
CA LYS A 77 -1.99 -9.92 -22.84
C LYS A 77 -2.62 -8.71 -22.15
N ALA A 78 -3.95 -8.61 -22.16
CA ALA A 78 -4.69 -7.54 -21.48
C ALA A 78 -4.46 -7.58 -19.96
N LYS A 79 -4.65 -8.73 -19.31
CA LYS A 79 -4.38 -8.90 -17.88
C LYS A 79 -2.94 -8.55 -17.52
N ARG A 80 -1.96 -8.96 -18.32
CA ARG A 80 -0.55 -8.63 -18.09
C ARG A 80 -0.29 -7.12 -18.15
N LYS A 81 -0.95 -6.38 -19.04
CA LYS A 81 -0.84 -4.91 -19.11
C LYS A 81 -1.40 -4.25 -17.85
N ILE A 82 -2.55 -4.71 -17.37
CA ILE A 82 -3.18 -4.21 -16.13
C ILE A 82 -2.25 -4.45 -14.92
N GLU A 83 -1.76 -5.67 -14.75
CA GLU A 83 -0.85 -5.99 -13.63
C GLU A 83 0.49 -5.25 -13.74
N LYS A 84 0.97 -4.96 -14.95
CA LYS A 84 2.15 -4.10 -15.15
C LYS A 84 1.87 -2.66 -14.71
N ALA A 85 0.69 -2.11 -15.04
CA ALA A 85 0.31 -0.77 -14.61
C ALA A 85 0.20 -0.67 -13.07
N LYS A 86 -0.42 -1.68 -12.43
CA LYS A 86 -0.43 -1.79 -10.96
C LYS A 86 0.99 -1.79 -10.40
N ALA A 87 1.89 -2.64 -10.93
CA ALA A 87 3.27 -2.69 -10.48
C ALA A 87 4.05 -1.37 -10.66
N GLN A 88 3.74 -0.56 -11.69
CA GLN A 88 4.33 0.77 -11.86
C GLN A 88 3.87 1.74 -10.77
N VAL A 89 2.60 1.68 -10.37
CA VAL A 89 2.08 2.44 -9.22
C VAL A 89 2.78 1.98 -7.94
N HIS A 90 3.00 0.67 -7.77
CA HIS A 90 3.71 0.12 -6.60
C HIS A 90 5.15 0.66 -6.50
N ALA A 91 5.86 0.72 -7.62
CA ALA A 91 7.23 1.23 -7.64
C ALA A 91 7.32 2.68 -7.15
N LYS A 92 6.31 3.52 -7.43
CA LYS A 92 6.25 4.89 -6.91
C LYS A 92 6.09 4.87 -5.39
N VAL A 93 5.19 4.03 -4.87
CA VAL A 93 4.89 3.99 -3.43
C VAL A 93 5.95 3.33 -2.58
N GLU A 94 6.81 2.51 -3.17
CA GLU A 94 8.01 1.97 -2.51
C GLU A 94 9.11 3.00 -2.30
N HIS A 95 9.08 4.13 -3.03
CA HIS A 95 10.16 5.12 -3.01
C HIS A 95 10.40 5.74 -1.62
N PRO A 96 9.38 6.21 -0.87
CA PRO A 96 9.57 6.68 0.51
C PRO A 96 10.20 5.63 1.43
N PHE A 97 9.78 4.36 1.31
CA PHE A 97 10.35 3.27 2.10
C PHE A 97 11.81 3.00 1.74
N ARG A 98 12.15 3.04 0.44
CA ARG A 98 13.54 2.92 -0.03
C ARG A 98 14.39 4.04 0.55
N VAL A 99 13.90 5.28 0.55
CA VAL A 99 14.59 6.44 1.15
C VAL A 99 14.84 6.20 2.63
N ILE A 100 13.82 5.79 3.38
CA ILE A 100 13.95 5.52 4.83
C ILE A 100 14.97 4.40 5.10
N LYS A 101 14.89 3.30 4.34
CA LYS A 101 15.79 2.15 4.52
C LYS A 101 17.24 2.45 4.10
N ARG A 102 17.43 3.17 2.99
CA ARG A 102 18.77 3.37 2.37
C ARG A 102 19.44 4.69 2.76
N GLN A 103 18.72 5.81 2.73
CA GLN A 103 19.29 7.13 3.02
C GLN A 103 19.32 7.41 4.53
N PHE A 104 18.23 7.09 5.24
CA PHE A 104 18.18 7.26 6.70
C PHE A 104 18.71 6.04 7.48
N GLY A 105 19.07 4.96 6.79
CA GLY A 105 19.65 3.76 7.41
C GLY A 105 18.71 3.04 8.37
N TYR A 106 17.39 3.17 8.20
CA TYR A 106 16.40 2.47 9.02
C TYR A 106 16.26 1.01 8.56
N VAL A 107 17.22 0.17 8.96
CA VAL A 107 17.26 -1.26 8.60
C VAL A 107 16.78 -2.15 9.76
N LYS A 108 16.84 -1.65 11.00
CA LYS A 108 16.40 -2.36 12.22
C LYS A 108 15.70 -1.40 13.17
N THR A 109 14.76 -1.91 13.96
CA THR A 109 14.14 -1.20 15.08
C THR A 109 15.20 -0.87 16.13
N ARG A 110 15.23 0.38 16.60
CA ARG A 110 16.24 0.84 17.58
C ARG A 110 15.71 0.88 19.00
N PHE A 111 14.41 1.09 19.17
CA PHE A 111 13.81 1.29 20.47
C PHE A 111 13.13 0.02 20.98
N ARG A 112 13.17 -0.15 22.30
CA ARG A 112 12.33 -1.14 23.00
C ARG A 112 10.92 -0.55 23.13
N GLY A 113 9.96 -1.18 22.46
CA GLY A 113 8.54 -0.81 22.48
C GLY A 113 8.03 -0.27 21.16
N LEU A 114 6.78 -0.64 20.84
CA LEU A 114 6.12 -0.30 19.58
C LEU A 114 5.96 1.22 19.42
N ALA A 115 5.41 1.91 20.43
CA ALA A 115 5.16 3.35 20.37
C ALA A 115 6.41 4.18 20.00
N LYS A 116 7.57 3.83 20.57
CA LYS A 116 8.84 4.53 20.28
C LYS A 116 9.33 4.29 18.85
N ASN A 117 9.19 3.06 18.35
CA ASN A 117 9.54 2.74 16.96
C ASN A 117 8.56 3.41 15.98
N THR A 118 7.27 3.46 16.29
CA THR A 118 6.26 4.16 15.49
C THR A 118 6.54 5.66 15.43
N ALA A 119 6.83 6.31 16.56
CA ALA A 119 7.18 7.73 16.61
C ALA A 119 8.44 8.05 15.78
N GLN A 120 9.44 7.16 15.81
CA GLN A 120 10.62 7.27 14.96
C GLN A 120 10.25 7.21 13.47
N LEU A 121 9.41 6.25 13.07
CA LEU A 121 8.94 6.13 11.68
C LEU A 121 8.18 7.37 11.24
N VAL A 122 7.23 7.86 12.04
CA VAL A 122 6.46 9.08 11.74
C VAL A 122 7.39 10.27 11.54
N THR A 123 8.41 10.42 12.38
CA THR A 123 9.40 11.49 12.24
C THR A 123 10.22 11.37 10.94
N LEU A 124 10.61 10.14 10.57
CA LEU A 124 11.35 9.89 9.32
C LEU A 124 10.50 10.18 8.06
N PHE A 125 9.21 9.87 8.09
CA PHE A 125 8.28 10.23 7.02
C PHE A 125 7.98 11.74 6.99
N GLY A 126 7.86 12.38 8.16
CA GLY A 126 7.58 13.81 8.29
C GLY A 126 8.73 14.70 7.80
N LYS A 127 9.99 14.30 7.97
CA LYS A 127 11.16 15.03 7.42
C LYS A 127 11.20 15.10 5.90
N ARG A 128 10.34 14.37 5.19
CA ARG A 128 10.27 14.35 3.72
C ARG A 128 8.91 14.80 3.16
N SER A 129 7.84 14.81 3.95
CA SER A 129 6.48 15.05 3.46
C SER A 129 6.00 16.45 3.85
N ILE A 130 5.80 17.35 2.88
CA ILE A 130 5.18 18.67 3.06
C ILE A 130 3.80 18.67 2.38
N ASN A 131 2.75 18.86 3.19
CA ASN A 131 1.32 19.20 2.96
C ASN A 131 0.42 18.43 1.95
N PRO A 132 -0.89 18.26 2.25
CA PRO A 132 -1.76 17.28 1.57
C PRO A 132 -2.60 17.89 0.45
N ILE A 133 -2.66 17.22 -0.71
CA ILE A 133 -3.76 17.33 -1.68
C ILE A 133 -3.95 15.92 -2.30
N TYR A 134 -5.16 15.37 -2.19
CA TYR A 134 -5.66 14.04 -2.66
C TYR A 134 -5.88 14.03 -4.21
N PRO A 135 -6.07 12.89 -4.93
CA PRO A 135 -6.93 11.75 -4.57
C PRO A 135 -6.59 10.36 -5.18
N VAL A 136 -5.59 9.62 -4.70
CA VAL A 136 -5.51 8.14 -4.86
C VAL A 136 -4.69 7.55 -3.73
N GLN A 137 -5.30 6.90 -2.73
CA GLN A 137 -4.53 6.27 -1.67
C GLN A 137 -4.16 4.83 -1.98
N ALA A 138 -2.87 4.58 -2.00
CA ALA A 138 -2.28 3.26 -2.03
C ALA A 138 -1.96 2.86 -0.58
N VAL A 139 -2.57 1.77 -0.10
CA VAL A 139 -2.36 1.21 1.25
C VAL A 139 -1.37 0.06 1.13
N TRP A 140 -0.19 0.20 1.73
CA TRP A 140 0.89 -0.81 1.69
C TRP A 140 1.65 -0.87 3.02
N PHE A 141 1.85 -2.10 3.48
CA PHE A 141 2.89 -2.57 4.39
C PHE A 141 3.46 -3.86 3.79
#